data_AF-A0A9E4GIN0-F1
#
_entry.id   AF-A0A9E4GIN0-F1
#
_cell.length_a   1.000
_cell.length_b   1.000
_cell.length_c   1.000
_cell.angle_alpha   90.00
_cell.angle_beta   90.00
_cell.angle_gamma   90.00
#
_symmetry.space_group_name_H-M   'P 1'
#
loop_
_entity.id
_entity.type
_entity.pdbx_description
1 polymer ?
#
loop_
_entity_poly.entity_id
_entity_poly.type
_entity_poly.pdbx_seq_one_letter_code
_entity_poly.pdbx_strand_id
1 'polypeptide(L)'
;MPSSLPVVLLGLLQGLTEFLPVSSSGHLVVAQHSIPGFSQPGVLLDAALHLGTLAAVCVYFRHDLYLLAVSCVSSHHPQAARSRRLLGLLATGSVPTLLIGLSFRQHFEALFSDPHAAGLALLVTGGLLFTTDRVRPSGRSLAEMRVRDSVLIGLAQGLALIPGLSRSGSTIATGVFLGLERELLVRYSFLLSIPAVGGAFGLQLVSHWEDVVGGIDVASYALGSLVAAGVGYASIPQGSESVAVCLLLLGAGLCDAALGRSVGRYCTTSPPSTDMAWPVTNEAASEHSHTTASAISWGLPIRPTGSLAAMRSARCGLWPVMRPIIGVSMAPGHTALTRRPALAYSRAAVLVRPSTPCLLAT
;
A
#
# COMPACT_ATOMS: atom_id res chain seq x y z
N MET A 1 30.52 26.78 -7.39
CA MET A 1 29.98 25.49 -6.92
C MET A 1 28.53 25.47 -7.35
N PRO A 2 28.08 24.57 -8.25
CA PRO A 2 26.65 24.31 -8.32
C PRO A 2 26.21 24.03 -6.88
N SER A 3 25.20 24.73 -6.39
CA SER A 3 24.72 24.52 -5.04
C SER A 3 24.35 23.03 -4.92
N SER A 4 24.81 22.35 -3.88
CA SER A 4 24.39 20.96 -3.61
C SER A 4 22.93 20.89 -3.16
N LEU A 5 22.36 22.04 -2.77
CA LEU A 5 21.01 22.20 -2.26
C LEU A 5 19.92 21.70 -3.24
N PRO A 6 19.87 22.09 -4.53
CA PRO A 6 18.92 21.54 -5.50
C PRO A 6 19.01 20.02 -5.59
N VAL A 7 20.23 19.45 -5.62
CA VAL A 7 20.42 18.00 -5.71
C VAL A 7 19.91 17.28 -4.45
N VAL A 8 20.13 17.85 -3.26
CA VAL A 8 19.58 17.34 -2.00
C VAL A 8 18.04 17.43 -1.99
N LEU A 9 17.46 18.53 -2.46
CA LEU A 9 16.00 18.70 -2.56
C LEU A 9 15.38 17.71 -3.54
N LEU A 10 16.03 17.47 -4.69
CA LEU A 10 15.62 16.45 -5.64
C LEU A 10 15.75 15.04 -5.06
N GLY A 11 16.81 14.78 -4.28
CA GLY A 11 16.96 13.53 -3.53
C GLY A 11 15.86 13.31 -2.49
N LEU A 12 15.49 14.35 -1.74
CA LEU A 12 14.34 14.33 -0.82
C LEU A 12 13.05 14.01 -1.57
N LEU A 13 12.79 14.72 -2.67
CA LEU A 13 11.61 14.52 -3.50
C LEU A 13 11.54 13.10 -4.06
N GLN A 14 12.64 12.60 -4.61
CA GLN A 14 12.76 11.23 -5.11
C GLN A 14 12.47 10.20 -4.00
N GLY A 15 13.09 10.34 -2.83
CA GLY A 15 12.90 9.42 -1.72
C GLY A 15 11.45 9.36 -1.23
N LEU A 16 10.78 10.52 -1.16
CA LEU A 16 9.37 10.61 -0.76
C LEU A 16 8.43 9.98 -1.79
N THR A 17 8.74 10.12 -3.09
CA THR A 17 7.78 9.82 -4.17
C THR A 17 8.00 8.48 -4.86
N GLU A 18 9.17 7.85 -4.77
CA GLU A 18 9.47 6.60 -5.49
C GLU A 18 8.54 5.43 -5.09
N PHE A 19 8.24 5.32 -3.80
CA PHE A 19 7.45 4.21 -3.26
C PHE A 19 5.94 4.49 -3.21
N LEU A 20 5.58 5.75 -3.40
CA LEU A 20 4.20 6.16 -3.57
C LEU A 20 3.81 5.99 -5.05
N PRO A 21 2.58 5.58 -5.37
CA PRO A 21 2.13 5.51 -6.75
C PRO A 21 1.82 6.94 -7.27
N VAL A 22 2.80 7.84 -7.26
CA VAL A 22 2.65 9.26 -7.65
C VAL A 22 3.63 9.70 -8.73
N SER A 23 4.46 8.76 -9.24
CA SER A 23 5.52 8.98 -10.24
C SER A 23 6.59 9.98 -9.79
N SER A 24 7.67 9.45 -9.23
CA SER A 24 8.87 10.20 -8.84
C SER A 24 9.53 10.92 -10.01
N SER A 25 9.65 10.27 -11.17
CA SER A 25 10.23 10.87 -12.38
C SER A 25 9.45 12.10 -12.87
N GLY A 26 8.12 12.08 -12.82
CA GLY A 26 7.31 13.25 -13.18
C GLY A 26 7.55 14.44 -12.25
N HIS A 27 7.64 14.18 -10.94
CA HIS A 27 7.95 15.20 -9.94
C HIS A 27 9.37 15.76 -10.13
N LEU A 28 10.36 14.92 -10.45
CA LEU A 28 11.72 15.37 -10.76
C LEU A 28 11.75 16.28 -11.98
N VAL A 29 11.13 15.90 -13.11
CA VAL A 29 11.10 16.73 -14.34
C VAL A 29 10.51 18.11 -14.05
N VAL A 30 9.36 18.16 -13.35
CA VAL A 30 8.71 19.43 -12.98
C VAL A 30 9.59 20.25 -12.03
N ALA A 31 10.17 19.61 -11.02
CA ALA A 31 11.02 20.29 -10.05
C ALA A 31 12.28 20.87 -10.70
N GLN A 32 12.96 20.12 -11.56
CA GLN A 32 14.17 20.57 -12.24
C GLN A 32 13.89 21.76 -13.16
N HIS A 33 12.79 21.72 -13.92
CA HIS A 33 12.40 22.83 -14.78
C HIS A 33 12.01 24.10 -13.99
N SER A 34 11.56 23.93 -12.75
CA SER A 34 11.21 25.04 -11.86
C SER A 34 12.44 25.70 -11.22
N ILE A 35 13.62 25.08 -11.27
CA ILE A 35 14.85 25.63 -10.69
C ILE A 35 15.57 26.46 -11.77
N PRO A 36 15.67 27.79 -11.61
CA PRO A 36 16.23 28.66 -12.64
C PRO A 36 17.70 28.32 -12.95
N GLY A 37 18.02 28.14 -14.24
CA GLY A 37 19.39 27.87 -14.70
C GLY A 37 19.95 26.50 -14.33
N PHE A 38 19.12 25.60 -13.80
CA PHE A 38 19.53 24.23 -13.48
C PHE A 38 19.60 23.42 -14.76
N SER A 39 20.80 22.97 -15.11
CA SER A 39 21.06 22.12 -16.26
C SER A 39 22.00 21.00 -15.82
N GLN A 40 21.71 19.80 -16.30
CA GLN A 40 22.44 18.60 -15.94
C GLN A 40 22.62 17.71 -17.16
N PRO A 41 23.67 16.87 -17.19
CA PRO A 41 23.92 15.97 -18.30
C PRO A 41 22.86 14.87 -18.36
N GLY A 42 21.92 15.06 -19.28
CA GLY A 42 20.87 14.10 -19.60
C GLY A 42 20.02 13.71 -18.39
N VAL A 43 19.70 12.42 -18.30
CA VAL A 43 18.91 11.82 -17.21
C VAL A 43 19.80 11.14 -16.15
N LEU A 44 21.09 11.49 -16.10
CA LEU A 44 22.06 10.85 -15.21
C LEU A 44 21.79 11.14 -13.73
N LEU A 45 21.45 12.38 -13.36
CA LEU A 45 21.08 12.69 -11.98
C LEU A 45 19.87 11.84 -11.57
N ASP A 46 18.81 11.83 -12.39
CA ASP A 46 17.59 11.10 -12.10
C ASP A 46 17.89 9.62 -11.87
N ALA A 47 18.70 9.02 -12.74
CA ALA A 47 19.13 7.64 -12.61
C ALA A 47 19.93 7.40 -11.31
N ALA A 48 20.81 8.34 -10.91
CA ALA A 48 21.56 8.24 -9.66
C ALA A 48 20.64 8.33 -8.42
N LEU A 49 19.67 9.26 -8.42
CA LEU A 49 18.69 9.38 -7.34
C LEU A 49 17.82 8.11 -7.22
N HIS A 50 17.40 7.53 -8.36
CA HIS A 50 16.71 6.24 -8.39
C HIS A 50 17.59 5.08 -7.90
N LEU A 51 18.90 5.11 -8.15
CA LEU A 51 19.84 4.15 -7.57
C LEU A 51 19.88 4.25 -6.04
N GLY A 52 19.78 5.47 -5.49
CA GLY A 52 19.65 5.72 -4.06
C GLY A 52 18.42 5.03 -3.46
N THR A 53 17.23 5.26 -4.01
CA THR A 53 16.01 4.57 -3.55
C THR A 53 16.06 3.07 -3.82
N LEU A 54 16.69 2.61 -4.91
CA LEU A 54 16.93 1.19 -5.16
C LEU A 54 17.77 0.55 -4.04
N ALA A 55 18.80 1.23 -3.55
CA ALA A 55 19.59 0.74 -2.42
C ALA A 55 18.71 0.54 -1.18
N ALA A 56 17.77 1.45 -0.91
CA ALA A 56 16.79 1.29 0.17
C ALA A 56 15.90 0.05 -0.01
N VAL A 57 15.43 -0.22 -1.23
CA VAL A 57 14.69 -1.45 -1.57
C VAL A 57 15.52 -2.69 -1.29
N CYS A 58 16.79 -2.70 -1.72
CA CYS A 58 17.69 -3.83 -1.50
C CYS A 58 17.94 -4.09 -0.01
N VAL A 59 18.07 -3.03 0.80
CA VAL A 59 18.21 -3.15 2.26
C VAL A 59 16.93 -3.69 2.90
N TYR A 60 15.76 -3.16 2.50
CA TYR A 60 14.47 -3.60 3.04
C TYR A 60 14.17 -5.07 2.70
N PHE A 61 14.32 -5.46 1.43
CA PHE A 61 14.08 -6.82 0.94
C PHE A 61 15.33 -7.72 1.02
N ARG A 62 16.32 -7.38 1.86
CA ARG A 62 17.58 -8.16 1.97
C ARG A 62 17.38 -9.65 2.24
N HIS A 63 16.33 -10.00 2.99
CA HIS A 63 16.02 -11.40 3.28
C HIS A 63 15.43 -12.12 2.05
N ASP A 64 14.50 -11.49 1.33
CA ASP A 64 13.98 -12.02 0.08
C ASP A 64 15.09 -12.15 -0.98
N LEU A 65 15.99 -11.16 -1.08
CA LEU A 65 17.15 -11.21 -1.97
C LEU A 65 18.13 -12.33 -1.59
N TYR A 66 18.41 -12.51 -0.30
CA TYR A 66 19.20 -13.64 0.18
C TYR A 66 18.57 -14.98 -0.20
N LEU A 67 17.24 -15.12 -0.01
CA LEU A 67 16.52 -16.33 -0.39
C LEU A 67 16.58 -16.55 -1.90
N LEU A 68 16.41 -15.52 -2.73
CA LEU A 68 16.55 -15.61 -4.19
C LEU A 68 17.96 -16.08 -4.58
N ALA A 69 19.00 -15.48 -3.99
CA ALA A 69 20.39 -15.81 -4.28
C ALA A 69 20.75 -17.25 -3.85
N VAL A 70 20.42 -17.65 -2.63
CA VAL A 70 20.70 -19.00 -2.13
C VAL A 70 19.92 -20.06 -2.91
N SER A 71 18.71 -19.76 -3.37
CA SER A 71 17.89 -20.70 -4.14
C SER A 71 18.45 -21.02 -5.53
N CYS A 72 19.36 -20.17 -6.05
CA CYS A 72 20.12 -20.46 -7.27
C CYS A 72 21.23 -21.49 -7.04
N VAL A 73 21.81 -21.53 -5.82
CA VAL A 73 22.99 -22.34 -5.50
C VAL A 73 22.61 -23.62 -4.76
N SER A 74 21.68 -23.56 -3.80
CA SER A 74 21.29 -24.68 -2.96
C SER A 74 19.83 -25.07 -3.19
N SER A 75 19.63 -26.28 -3.71
CA SER A 75 18.30 -26.85 -3.94
C SER A 75 17.65 -27.42 -2.67
N HIS A 76 18.39 -27.54 -1.57
CA HIS A 76 17.92 -28.18 -0.33
C HIS A 76 17.23 -27.21 0.64
N HIS A 77 17.25 -25.91 0.38
CA HIS A 77 16.57 -24.94 1.24
C HIS A 77 15.03 -25.11 1.11
N PRO A 78 14.27 -25.16 2.22
CA PRO A 78 12.83 -25.47 2.17
C PRO A 78 12.02 -24.49 1.33
N GLN A 79 12.46 -23.23 1.22
CA GLN A 79 11.83 -22.18 0.41
C GLN A 79 12.36 -22.10 -1.05
N ALA A 80 13.31 -22.95 -1.45
CA ALA A 80 14.01 -22.82 -2.74
C ALA A 80 13.08 -22.91 -3.96
N ALA A 81 12.07 -23.78 -3.92
CA ALA A 81 11.10 -23.92 -5.02
C ALA A 81 10.28 -22.64 -5.23
N ARG A 82 9.80 -22.02 -4.13
CA ARG A 82 9.04 -20.76 -4.16
C ARG A 82 9.90 -19.60 -4.68
N SER A 83 11.13 -19.48 -4.18
CA SER A 83 12.06 -18.43 -4.59
C SER A 83 12.49 -18.57 -6.05
N ARG A 84 12.79 -19.79 -6.53
CA ARG A 84 13.11 -20.03 -7.96
C ARG A 84 11.96 -19.67 -8.89
N ARG A 85 10.72 -19.97 -8.47
CA ARG A 85 9.54 -19.56 -9.23
C ARG A 85 9.41 -18.04 -9.29
N LEU A 86 9.56 -17.36 -8.16
CA LEU A 86 9.55 -15.89 -8.11
C LEU A 86 10.65 -15.32 -9.01
N LEU A 87 11.88 -15.87 -8.94
CA LEU A 87 12.99 -15.47 -9.79
C LEU A 87 12.68 -15.63 -11.28
N GLY A 88 12.08 -16.76 -11.67
CA GLY A 88 11.64 -16.97 -13.06
C GLY A 88 10.56 -15.99 -13.52
N LEU A 89 9.62 -15.64 -12.63
CA LEU A 89 8.61 -14.62 -12.91
C LEU A 89 9.23 -13.20 -13.00
N LEU A 90 10.23 -12.89 -12.17
CA LEU A 90 10.96 -11.62 -12.24
C LEU A 90 11.79 -11.51 -13.53
N ALA A 91 12.48 -12.60 -13.91
CA ALA A 91 13.25 -12.66 -15.14
C ALA A 91 12.35 -12.46 -16.37
N THR A 92 11.24 -13.21 -16.45
CA THR A 92 10.28 -13.10 -17.57
C THR A 92 9.59 -11.74 -17.63
N GLY A 93 9.29 -11.11 -16.48
CA GLY A 93 8.76 -9.75 -16.42
C GLY A 93 9.80 -8.67 -16.77
N SER A 94 11.09 -8.91 -16.53
CA SER A 94 12.14 -7.93 -16.84
C SER A 94 12.45 -7.86 -18.34
N VAL A 95 12.23 -8.96 -19.08
CA VAL A 95 12.54 -9.03 -20.52
C VAL A 95 11.78 -7.95 -21.33
N PRO A 96 10.44 -7.80 -21.23
CA PRO A 96 9.74 -6.73 -21.95
C PRO A 96 10.21 -5.32 -21.57
N THR A 97 10.49 -5.07 -20.28
CA THR A 97 11.03 -3.78 -19.83
C THR A 97 12.38 -3.48 -20.46
N LEU A 98 13.29 -4.46 -20.49
CA LEU A 98 14.61 -4.34 -21.11
C LEU A 98 14.48 -4.05 -22.61
N LEU A 99 13.64 -4.81 -23.33
CA LEU A 99 13.44 -4.62 -24.76
C LEU A 99 12.89 -3.23 -25.08
N ILE A 100 11.88 -2.76 -24.34
CA ILE A 100 11.31 -1.42 -24.52
C ILE A 100 12.35 -0.35 -24.18
N GLY A 101 13.05 -0.49 -23.04
CA GLY A 101 14.06 0.47 -22.59
C GLY A 101 15.22 0.64 -23.57
N LEU A 102 15.70 -0.46 -24.15
CA LEU A 102 16.77 -0.41 -25.15
C LEU A 102 16.28 0.12 -26.50
N SER A 103 15.06 -0.24 -26.93
CA SER A 103 14.54 0.14 -28.25
C SER A 103 14.12 1.61 -28.32
N PHE A 104 13.59 2.17 -27.23
CA PHE A 104 13.00 3.52 -27.20
C PHE A 104 13.80 4.51 -26.35
N ARG A 105 15.05 4.19 -26.00
CA ARG A 105 15.92 5.01 -25.13
C ARG A 105 15.90 6.51 -25.49
N GLN A 106 16.17 6.85 -26.74
CA GLN A 106 16.25 8.24 -27.22
C GLN A 106 14.92 8.98 -27.07
N HIS A 107 13.78 8.28 -27.25
CA HIS A 107 12.46 8.87 -27.08
C HIS A 107 12.17 9.16 -25.61
N PHE A 108 12.56 8.27 -24.69
CA PHE A 108 12.41 8.53 -23.26
C PHE A 108 13.26 9.72 -22.82
N GLU A 109 14.54 9.79 -23.22
CA GLU A 109 15.44 10.91 -22.90
C GLU A 109 14.86 12.26 -23.38
N ALA A 110 14.22 12.30 -24.56
CA ALA A 110 13.53 13.50 -25.04
C ALA A 110 12.33 13.88 -24.15
N LEU A 111 11.54 12.90 -23.69
CA LEU A 111 10.38 13.15 -22.81
C LEU A 111 10.79 13.68 -21.42
N PHE A 112 11.99 13.34 -20.92
CA PHE A 112 12.50 13.90 -19.66
C PHE A 112 12.79 15.40 -19.75
N SER A 113 12.95 15.93 -20.97
CA SER A 113 13.15 17.37 -21.20
C SER A 113 11.84 18.15 -21.37
N ASP A 114 10.69 17.46 -21.40
CA ASP A 114 9.37 18.06 -21.64
C ASP A 114 8.45 17.96 -20.40
N PRO A 115 8.31 19.05 -19.61
CA PRO A 115 7.42 19.08 -18.45
C PRO A 115 5.94 18.86 -18.80
N HIS A 116 5.50 19.19 -20.02
CA HIS A 116 4.12 19.00 -20.43
C HIS A 116 3.82 17.51 -20.64
N ALA A 117 4.75 16.77 -21.26
CA ALA A 117 4.66 15.32 -21.37
C ALA A 117 4.60 14.66 -19.99
N ALA A 118 5.47 15.07 -19.06
CA ALA A 118 5.46 14.58 -17.68
C ALA A 118 4.13 14.88 -16.97
N GLY A 119 3.59 16.09 -17.12
CA GLY A 119 2.30 16.49 -16.56
C GLY A 119 1.12 15.66 -17.10
N LEU A 120 1.07 15.41 -18.41
CA LEU A 120 0.05 14.54 -19.02
C LEU A 120 0.17 13.10 -18.51
N ALA A 121 1.38 12.57 -18.40
CA ALA A 121 1.62 11.24 -17.86
C ALA A 121 1.21 11.11 -16.37
N LEU A 122 1.38 12.17 -15.56
CA LEU A 122 0.86 12.22 -14.19
C LEU A 122 -0.67 12.12 -14.13
N LEU A 123 -1.39 12.78 -15.07
CA LEU A 123 -2.84 12.62 -15.19
C LEU A 123 -3.23 11.19 -15.56
N VAL A 124 -2.49 10.55 -16.47
CA VAL A 124 -2.69 9.14 -16.82
C VAL A 124 -2.47 8.24 -15.61
N THR A 125 -1.41 8.46 -14.83
CA THR A 125 -1.16 7.74 -13.57
C THR A 125 -2.31 7.91 -12.59
N GLY A 126 -2.80 9.13 -12.39
CA GLY A 126 -3.94 9.41 -11.51
C GLY A 126 -5.21 8.68 -11.97
N GLY A 127 -5.50 8.71 -13.27
CA GLY A 127 -6.61 7.96 -13.87
C GLY A 127 -6.48 6.45 -13.68
N LEU A 128 -5.27 5.90 -13.89
CA LEU A 128 -4.99 4.49 -13.69
C LEU A 128 -5.29 4.06 -12.25
N LEU A 129 -4.79 4.80 -11.26
CA LEU A 129 -5.00 4.48 -9.85
C LEU A 129 -6.47 4.61 -9.44
N PHE A 130 -7.14 5.67 -9.90
CA PHE A 130 -8.58 5.84 -9.68
C PHE A 130 -9.39 4.63 -10.18
N THR A 131 -9.01 4.03 -11.30
CA THR A 131 -9.68 2.83 -11.81
C THR A 131 -9.35 1.58 -10.99
N THR A 132 -8.14 1.45 -10.45
CA THR A 132 -7.75 0.28 -9.63
C THR A 132 -8.48 0.19 -8.30
N ASP A 133 -8.97 1.31 -7.76
CA ASP A 133 -9.77 1.33 -6.52
C ASP A 133 -11.15 0.74 -6.70
N ARG A 134 -11.63 0.68 -7.94
CA ARG A 134 -12.93 0.09 -8.28
C ARG A 134 -12.83 -1.40 -8.57
N VAL A 135 -11.62 -1.95 -8.62
CA VAL A 135 -11.37 -3.35 -8.92
C VAL A 135 -11.05 -4.12 -7.65
N ARG A 136 -11.84 -5.17 -7.41
CA ARG A 136 -11.58 -6.17 -6.39
C ARG A 136 -10.85 -7.35 -7.03
N PRO A 137 -9.54 -7.54 -6.77
CA PRO A 137 -8.82 -8.65 -7.36
C PRO A 137 -9.36 -9.98 -6.85
N SER A 138 -9.26 -11.03 -7.68
CA SER A 138 -9.69 -12.38 -7.33
C SER A 138 -8.87 -13.03 -6.20
N GLY A 139 -7.77 -12.40 -5.78
CA GLY A 139 -6.91 -12.89 -4.70
C GLY A 139 -5.93 -13.98 -5.12
N ARG A 140 -5.56 -14.04 -6.41
CA ARG A 140 -4.64 -15.06 -6.90
C ARG A 140 -3.26 -14.88 -6.28
N SER A 141 -2.72 -15.95 -5.71
CA SER A 141 -1.43 -15.95 -5.02
C SER A 141 -0.24 -16.16 -5.96
N LEU A 142 0.99 -16.08 -5.43
CA LEU A 142 2.21 -16.38 -6.20
C LEU A 142 2.18 -17.78 -6.83
N ALA A 143 1.53 -18.75 -6.18
CA ALA A 143 1.39 -20.12 -6.69
C ALA A 143 0.47 -20.22 -7.93
N GLU A 144 -0.34 -19.20 -8.18
CA GLU A 144 -1.31 -19.15 -9.28
C GLU A 144 -0.92 -18.11 -10.35
N MET A 145 0.07 -17.26 -10.05
CA MET A 145 0.62 -16.28 -10.97
C MET A 145 1.28 -17.00 -12.16
N ARG A 146 0.84 -16.65 -13.37
CA ARG A 146 1.28 -17.26 -14.62
C ARG A 146 2.37 -16.41 -15.26
N VAL A 147 3.17 -17.00 -16.16
CA VAL A 147 4.19 -16.28 -16.94
C VAL A 147 3.57 -15.18 -17.82
N ARG A 148 2.35 -15.38 -18.32
CA ARG A 148 1.64 -14.31 -19.04
C ARG A 148 1.39 -13.09 -18.14
N ASP A 149 1.15 -13.32 -16.85
CA ASP A 149 0.85 -12.25 -15.91
C ASP A 149 2.13 -11.44 -15.64
N SER A 150 3.28 -12.10 -15.48
CA SER A 150 4.59 -11.42 -15.35
C SER A 150 4.97 -10.63 -16.60
N VAL A 151 4.74 -11.19 -17.79
CA VAL A 151 5.03 -10.49 -19.06
C VAL A 151 4.17 -9.23 -19.22
N LEU A 152 2.87 -9.29 -18.91
CA LEU A 152 1.99 -8.11 -18.96
C LEU A 152 2.39 -7.04 -17.95
N ILE A 153 2.77 -7.43 -16.73
CA ILE A 153 3.31 -6.49 -15.74
C ILE A 153 4.64 -5.89 -16.23
N GLY A 154 5.49 -6.69 -16.88
CA GLY A 154 6.74 -6.25 -17.49
C GLY A 154 6.57 -5.24 -18.63
N LEU A 155 5.53 -5.41 -19.45
CA LEU A 155 5.13 -4.46 -20.48
C LEU A 155 4.69 -3.14 -19.86
N ALA A 156 3.83 -3.19 -18.84
CA ALA A 156 3.42 -2.00 -18.10
C ALA A 156 4.61 -1.29 -17.45
N GLN A 157 5.57 -2.05 -16.89
CA GLN A 157 6.81 -1.48 -16.35
C GLN A 157 7.67 -0.82 -17.43
N GLY A 158 7.75 -1.41 -18.63
CA GLY A 158 8.47 -0.82 -19.77
C GLY A 158 7.83 0.48 -20.26
N LEU A 159 6.50 0.54 -20.31
CA LEU A 159 5.78 1.79 -20.63
C LEU A 159 5.98 2.85 -19.54
N ALA A 160 6.11 2.43 -18.29
CA ALA A 160 6.38 3.33 -17.16
C ALA A 160 7.82 3.89 -17.12
N LEU A 161 8.63 3.68 -18.17
CA LEU A 161 9.86 4.44 -18.40
C LEU A 161 9.57 5.87 -18.88
N ILE A 162 8.35 6.15 -19.36
CA ILE A 162 7.88 7.50 -19.67
C ILE A 162 7.84 8.33 -18.37
N PRO A 163 8.49 9.51 -18.32
CA PRO A 163 8.45 10.36 -17.14
C PRO A 163 7.01 10.78 -16.81
N GLY A 164 6.62 10.69 -15.55
CA GLY A 164 5.25 10.96 -15.09
C GLY A 164 4.32 9.74 -15.07
N LEU A 165 4.67 8.63 -15.74
CA LEU A 165 4.03 7.35 -15.47
C LEU A 165 4.64 6.72 -14.22
N SER A 166 3.82 6.35 -13.24
CA SER A 166 4.33 5.69 -12.02
C SER A 166 4.68 4.24 -12.32
N ARG A 167 5.94 3.86 -12.10
CA ARG A 167 6.41 2.47 -12.24
C ARG A 167 5.66 1.53 -11.32
N SER A 168 5.71 1.80 -10.00
CA SER A 168 5.00 1.03 -8.97
C SER A 168 3.49 1.07 -9.18
N GLY A 169 2.92 2.23 -9.53
CA GLY A 169 1.50 2.37 -9.84
C GLY A 169 1.07 1.51 -11.04
N SER A 170 1.82 1.53 -12.14
CA SER A 170 1.47 0.83 -13.38
C SER A 170 1.58 -0.70 -13.26
N THR A 171 2.63 -1.19 -12.61
CA THR A 171 2.82 -2.63 -12.37
C THR A 171 1.79 -3.19 -11.40
N ILE A 172 1.53 -2.48 -10.29
CA ILE A 172 0.53 -2.87 -9.31
C ILE A 172 -0.87 -2.81 -9.94
N ALA A 173 -1.20 -1.74 -10.66
CA ALA A 173 -2.48 -1.60 -11.34
C ALA A 173 -2.76 -2.75 -12.32
N THR A 174 -1.79 -3.04 -13.18
CA THR A 174 -1.86 -4.15 -14.13
C THR A 174 -2.08 -5.47 -13.42
N GLY A 175 -1.34 -5.72 -12.34
CA GLY A 175 -1.50 -6.91 -11.53
C GLY A 175 -2.88 -7.04 -10.86
N VAL A 176 -3.44 -5.92 -10.38
CA VAL A 176 -4.79 -5.87 -9.79
C VAL A 176 -5.84 -6.19 -10.84
N PHE A 177 -5.71 -5.65 -12.07
CA PHE A 177 -6.60 -5.99 -13.18
C PHE A 177 -6.49 -7.46 -13.60
N LEU A 178 -5.31 -8.06 -13.45
CA LEU A 178 -5.10 -9.49 -13.63
C LEU A 178 -5.65 -10.33 -12.45
N GLY A 179 -6.15 -9.70 -11.37
CA GLY A 179 -6.74 -10.39 -10.22
C GLY A 179 -5.73 -10.99 -9.24
N LEU A 180 -4.47 -10.54 -9.26
CA LEU A 180 -3.46 -10.92 -8.28
C LEU A 180 -3.67 -10.20 -6.95
N GLU A 181 -3.28 -10.84 -5.85
CA GLU A 181 -3.37 -10.25 -4.51
C GLU A 181 -2.47 -9.00 -4.36
N ARG A 182 -2.96 -7.95 -3.69
CA ARG A 182 -2.25 -6.65 -3.59
C ARG A 182 -0.91 -6.77 -2.86
N GLU A 183 -0.85 -7.56 -1.80
CA GLU A 183 0.40 -7.77 -1.03
C GLU A 183 1.51 -8.39 -1.90
N LEU A 184 1.16 -9.38 -2.73
CA LEU A 184 2.09 -9.97 -3.69
C LEU A 184 2.57 -8.93 -4.70
N LEU A 185 1.68 -8.10 -5.23
CA LEU A 185 2.00 -7.12 -6.25
C LEU A 185 2.95 -6.04 -5.77
N VAL A 186 2.79 -5.57 -4.53
CA VAL A 186 3.73 -4.63 -3.92
C VAL A 186 5.12 -5.24 -3.86
N ARG A 187 5.25 -6.46 -3.32
CA ARG A 187 6.55 -7.16 -3.23
C ARG A 187 7.14 -7.45 -4.61
N TYR A 188 6.34 -7.98 -5.52
CA TYR A 188 6.76 -8.33 -6.88
C TYR A 188 7.22 -7.08 -7.64
N SER A 189 6.49 -5.97 -7.56
CA SER A 189 6.84 -4.72 -8.24
C SER A 189 8.17 -4.15 -7.74
N PHE A 190 8.42 -4.16 -6.43
CA PHE A 190 9.68 -3.66 -5.88
C PHE A 190 10.86 -4.56 -6.23
N LEU A 191 10.68 -5.88 -6.27
CA LEU A 191 11.74 -6.77 -6.72
C LEU A 191 11.98 -6.67 -8.24
N LEU A 192 10.93 -6.43 -9.03
CA LEU A 192 11.02 -6.27 -10.48
C LEU A 192 11.72 -4.97 -10.88
N SER A 193 11.64 -3.92 -10.04
CA SER A 193 12.34 -2.66 -10.30
C SER A 193 13.85 -2.77 -10.14
N ILE A 194 14.37 -3.75 -9.40
CA ILE A 194 15.81 -3.93 -9.15
C ILE A 194 16.61 -4.07 -10.45
N PRO A 195 16.35 -5.07 -11.32
CA PRO A 195 17.06 -5.18 -12.58
C PRO A 195 16.77 -4.01 -13.52
N ALA A 196 15.57 -3.43 -13.48
CA ALA A 196 15.19 -2.34 -14.37
C ALA A 196 15.93 -1.02 -14.04
N VAL A 197 15.92 -0.60 -12.77
CA VAL A 197 16.58 0.61 -12.30
C VAL A 197 18.10 0.44 -12.33
N GLY A 198 18.62 -0.71 -11.90
CA GLY A 198 20.05 -1.01 -11.97
C GLY A 198 20.56 -1.01 -13.41
N GLY A 199 19.82 -1.62 -14.34
CA GLY A 199 20.14 -1.61 -15.77
C GLY A 199 20.09 -0.21 -16.38
N ALA A 200 19.05 0.57 -16.07
CA ALA A 200 18.92 1.95 -16.55
C ALA A 200 20.07 2.84 -16.06
N PHE A 201 20.43 2.75 -14.76
CA PHE A 201 21.57 3.47 -14.22
C PHE A 201 22.88 3.06 -14.89
N GLY A 202 23.12 1.75 -15.04
CA GLY A 202 24.33 1.26 -15.71
C GLY A 202 24.47 1.79 -17.14
N LEU A 203 23.38 1.79 -17.91
CA LEU A 203 23.36 2.35 -19.27
C LEU A 203 23.62 3.86 -19.30
N GLN A 204 23.06 4.61 -18.35
CA GLN A 204 23.26 6.05 -18.25
C GLN A 204 24.67 6.43 -17.82
N LEU A 205 25.25 5.65 -16.88
CA LEU A 205 26.62 5.85 -16.41
C LEU A 205 27.63 5.59 -17.54
N VAL A 206 27.42 4.54 -18.34
CA VAL A 206 28.29 4.22 -19.47
C VAL A 206 28.19 5.27 -20.58
N SER A 207 26.98 5.75 -20.92
CA SER A 207 26.83 6.72 -21.99
C SER A 207 27.33 8.12 -21.66
N HIS A 208 27.33 8.51 -20.38
CA HIS A 208 27.77 9.83 -19.91
C HIS A 208 29.11 9.75 -19.16
N TRP A 209 29.92 8.72 -19.45
CA TRP A 209 31.22 8.51 -18.77
C TRP A 209 32.16 9.70 -18.97
N GLU A 210 32.18 10.29 -20.16
CA GLU A 210 33.03 11.46 -20.46
C GLU A 210 32.61 12.68 -19.64
N ASP A 211 31.32 12.90 -19.42
CA ASP A 211 30.83 13.99 -18.57
C ASP A 211 31.20 13.77 -17.09
N VAL A 212 31.13 12.51 -16.63
CA VAL A 212 31.53 12.13 -15.26
C VAL A 212 33.01 12.40 -15.02
N VAL A 213 33.88 12.04 -15.97
CA VAL A 213 35.31 12.30 -15.89
C VAL A 213 35.62 13.79 -16.12
N GLY A 214 34.82 14.47 -16.94
CA GLY A 214 34.99 15.86 -17.38
C GLY A 214 34.58 16.93 -16.39
N GLY A 215 34.03 16.56 -15.22
CA GLY A 215 33.82 17.50 -14.11
C GLY A 215 32.39 17.64 -13.59
N ILE A 216 31.51 16.66 -13.81
CA ILE A 216 30.27 16.57 -13.00
C ILE A 216 30.65 16.52 -11.51
N ASP A 217 29.88 17.22 -10.68
CA ASP A 217 29.99 17.12 -9.23
C ASP A 217 29.42 15.78 -8.73
N VAL A 218 30.23 14.72 -8.88
CA VAL A 218 29.92 13.36 -8.42
C VAL A 218 29.59 13.33 -6.93
N ALA A 219 30.21 14.22 -6.13
CA ALA A 219 29.93 14.32 -4.70
C ALA A 219 28.50 14.79 -4.44
N SER A 220 28.00 15.78 -5.20
CA SER A 220 26.59 16.20 -5.11
C SER A 220 25.63 15.08 -5.54
N TYR A 221 25.93 14.33 -6.61
CA TYR A 221 25.08 13.23 -7.07
C TYR A 221 25.03 12.10 -6.04
N ALA A 222 26.17 11.75 -5.46
CA ALA A 222 26.26 10.78 -4.38
C ALA A 222 25.49 11.26 -3.14
N LEU A 223 25.62 12.53 -2.77
CA LEU A 223 24.88 13.12 -1.65
C LEU A 223 23.37 13.06 -1.87
N GLY A 224 22.88 13.46 -3.05
CA GLY A 224 21.46 13.34 -3.41
C GLY A 224 20.96 11.90 -3.38
N SER A 225 21.78 10.95 -3.87
CA SER A 225 21.46 9.52 -3.85
C SER A 225 21.39 8.97 -2.43
N LEU A 226 22.29 9.38 -1.53
CA LEU A 226 22.27 9.00 -0.11
C LEU A 226 21.04 9.57 0.61
N VAL A 227 20.68 10.81 0.32
CA VAL A 227 19.46 11.44 0.84
C VAL A 227 18.23 10.69 0.35
N ALA A 228 18.15 10.40 -0.96
CA ALA A 228 17.07 9.61 -1.55
C ALA A 228 16.98 8.20 -0.95
N ALA A 229 18.11 7.56 -0.66
CA ALA A 229 18.17 6.26 0.01
C ALA A 229 17.61 6.33 1.44
N GLY A 230 18.05 7.31 2.24
CA GLY A 230 17.60 7.45 3.64
C GLY A 230 16.11 7.78 3.74
N VAL A 231 15.66 8.76 2.96
CA VAL A 231 14.25 9.19 2.91
C VAL A 231 13.39 8.10 2.31
N GLY A 232 13.88 7.45 1.26
CA GLY A 232 13.24 6.32 0.64
C GLY A 232 13.03 5.17 1.61
N TYR A 233 14.07 4.76 2.34
CA TYR A 233 13.98 3.70 3.35
C TYR A 233 12.92 4.01 4.42
N ALA A 234 12.85 5.26 4.88
CA ALA A 234 11.83 5.71 5.82
C ALA A 234 10.41 5.73 5.21
N SER A 235 10.30 5.92 3.90
CA SER A 235 9.03 5.97 3.17
C SER A 235 8.49 4.60 2.78
N ILE A 236 9.33 3.55 2.76
CA ILE A 236 8.87 2.17 2.55
C ILE A 236 7.94 1.79 3.73
N PRO A 237 6.75 1.25 3.46
CA PRO A 237 5.84 0.85 4.52
C PRO A 237 6.42 -0.25 5.41
N GLN A 238 6.92 0.15 6.58
CA GLN A 238 7.44 -0.68 7.66
C GLN A 238 6.31 -0.89 8.69
N GLY A 239 5.38 -1.80 8.38
CA GLY A 239 4.30 -2.16 9.32
C GLY A 239 3.14 -1.15 9.39
N SER A 240 2.37 -1.18 10.49
CA SER A 240 1.14 -0.38 10.67
C SER A 240 1.37 1.11 10.87
N GLU A 241 2.58 1.54 11.22
CA GLU A 241 2.87 2.94 11.55
C GLU A 241 3.23 3.79 10.32
N SER A 242 3.82 3.21 9.27
CA SER A 242 4.09 3.93 8.01
C SER A 242 2.81 4.33 7.27
N VAL A 243 1.68 3.70 7.60
CA VAL A 243 0.36 4.12 7.14
C VAL A 243 0.03 5.52 7.64
N ALA A 244 0.53 5.93 8.82
CA ALA A 244 0.30 7.26 9.36
C ALA A 244 1.01 8.36 8.57
N VAL A 245 2.23 8.12 8.08
CA VAL A 245 2.96 9.07 7.22
C VAL A 245 2.30 9.17 5.84
N CYS A 246 1.89 8.02 5.30
CA CYS A 246 1.14 7.94 4.05
C CYS A 246 -0.25 8.63 4.17
N LEU A 247 -0.95 8.44 5.31
CA LEU A 247 -2.23 9.07 5.65
C LEU A 247 -2.10 10.59 5.88
N LEU A 248 -1.02 11.03 6.53
CA LEU A 248 -0.76 12.45 6.82
C LEU A 248 -0.43 13.24 5.55
N LEU A 249 0.14 12.62 4.52
CA LEU A 249 0.57 13.31 3.31
C LEU A 249 -0.42 13.24 2.12
N LEU A 250 -1.28 12.22 2.04
CA LEU A 250 -2.12 12.00 0.85
C LEU A 250 -3.64 11.93 1.08
N GLY A 251 -4.11 12.05 2.32
CA GLY A 251 -5.53 11.90 2.63
C GLY A 251 -6.02 10.45 2.46
N ALA A 252 -7.06 10.09 3.21
CA ALA A 252 -7.47 8.70 3.44
C ALA A 252 -7.79 7.88 2.17
N GLY A 253 -8.09 8.52 1.03
CA GLY A 253 -8.51 7.80 -0.19
C GLY A 253 -7.40 7.12 -0.99
N LEU A 254 -6.20 7.71 -1.05
CA LEU A 254 -5.09 7.21 -1.90
C LEU A 254 -4.27 6.10 -1.20
N CYS A 255 -4.31 6.03 0.13
CA CYS A 255 -3.60 5.01 0.91
C CYS A 255 -4.29 3.64 0.90
N ASP A 256 -5.62 3.61 0.92
CA ASP A 256 -6.38 2.35 0.89
C ASP A 256 -6.12 1.57 -0.41
N ALA A 257 -5.88 2.29 -1.50
CA ALA A 257 -5.45 1.78 -2.80
C ALA A 257 -4.08 1.07 -2.75
N ALA A 258 -3.09 1.74 -2.16
CA ALA A 258 -1.68 1.31 -2.13
C ALA A 258 -1.41 0.20 -1.12
N LEU A 259 -2.19 0.11 -0.04
CA LEU A 259 -1.98 -0.84 1.06
C LEU A 259 -2.94 -2.04 1.05
N GLY A 260 -3.91 -2.09 0.15
CA GLY A 260 -4.83 -3.22 0.02
C GLY A 260 -5.62 -3.56 1.30
N ARG A 261 -5.73 -2.62 2.23
CA ARG A 261 -6.58 -2.79 3.41
C ARG A 261 -8.00 -2.42 3.03
N SER A 262 -8.84 -3.42 2.81
CA SER A 262 -10.27 -3.21 2.99
C SER A 262 -10.51 -3.03 4.49
N VAL A 263 -10.46 -1.79 4.98
CA VAL A 263 -11.14 -1.49 6.24
C VAL A 263 -12.62 -1.75 5.95
N GLY A 264 -13.12 -2.86 6.47
CA GLY A 264 -14.53 -3.20 6.36
C GLY A 264 -15.33 -2.00 6.84
N ARG A 265 -16.17 -1.44 5.96
CA ARG A 265 -17.22 -0.54 6.41
C ARG A 265 -18.06 -1.36 7.38
N TYR A 266 -17.94 -1.09 8.67
CA TYR A 266 -18.92 -1.54 9.64
C TYR A 266 -20.23 -0.88 9.25
N CYS A 267 -21.09 -1.61 8.55
CA CYS A 267 -22.50 -1.25 8.48
C CYS A 267 -23.02 -1.36 9.90
N THR A 268 -23.38 -0.22 10.50
CA THR A 268 -24.15 -0.20 11.73
C THR A 268 -25.45 -0.95 11.47
N THR A 269 -25.53 -2.21 11.90
CA THR A 269 -26.81 -2.89 12.00
C THR A 269 -27.61 -2.14 13.06
N SER A 270 -28.69 -1.49 12.66
CA SER A 270 -29.68 -0.98 13.61
C SER A 270 -30.05 -2.11 14.57
N PRO A 271 -29.91 -1.94 15.89
CA PRO A 271 -30.37 -2.97 16.82
C PRO A 271 -31.88 -3.18 16.61
N PRO A 272 -32.38 -4.43 16.70
CA PRO A 272 -33.81 -4.66 16.58
C PRO A 272 -34.54 -3.87 17.67
N SER A 273 -35.66 -3.25 17.28
CA SER A 273 -36.60 -2.59 18.18
C SER A 273 -37.08 -3.59 19.23
N THR A 274 -36.51 -3.54 20.42
CA THR A 274 -37.06 -4.24 21.58
C THR A 274 -38.22 -3.41 22.10
N ASP A 275 -39.45 -3.88 21.88
CA ASP A 275 -40.62 -3.38 22.61
C ASP A 275 -40.41 -3.71 24.09
N MET A 276 -40.04 -2.69 24.86
CA MET A 276 -39.84 -2.84 26.29
C MET A 276 -41.21 -2.92 26.96
N ALA A 277 -41.52 -4.13 27.42
CA ALA A 277 -42.59 -4.44 28.34
C ALA A 277 -42.50 -3.56 29.59
N TRP A 278 -43.66 -3.02 29.97
CA TRP A 278 -43.92 -2.37 31.25
C TRP A 278 -43.44 -3.26 32.43
N PRO A 279 -42.82 -2.69 33.47
CA PRO A 279 -42.46 -3.47 34.65
C PRO A 279 -43.73 -3.80 35.46
N VAL A 280 -43.96 -5.09 35.71
CA VAL A 280 -44.96 -5.58 36.66
C VAL A 280 -44.48 -5.21 38.08
N THR A 281 -45.13 -4.26 38.72
CA THR A 281 -44.99 -4.03 40.17
C THR A 281 -45.82 -5.08 40.91
N ASN A 282 -45.15 -6.06 41.53
CA ASN A 282 -45.77 -6.89 42.57
C ASN A 282 -45.64 -6.18 43.92
N GLU A 283 -46.71 -6.22 44.72
CA GLU A 283 -46.71 -5.63 46.06
C GLU A 283 -45.78 -6.36 47.03
N ALA A 284 -45.21 -5.60 47.96
CA ALA A 284 -44.23 -6.07 48.93
C ALA A 284 -44.81 -7.13 49.87
N ALA A 285 -44.23 -8.33 49.86
CA ALA A 285 -44.45 -9.35 50.88
C ALA A 285 -43.36 -9.26 51.96
N SER A 286 -43.79 -9.37 53.22
CA SER A 286 -43.11 -9.04 54.48
C SER A 286 -41.75 -9.69 54.74
N GLU A 287 -40.89 -8.96 55.46
CA GLU A 287 -39.65 -9.44 56.06
C GLU A 287 -39.93 -10.54 57.11
N HIS A 288 -39.81 -11.81 56.73
CA HIS A 288 -39.43 -12.88 57.65
C HIS A 288 -38.95 -14.12 56.88
N SER A 289 -37.86 -14.69 57.37
CA SER A 289 -37.33 -16.03 57.05
C SER A 289 -36.26 -16.10 55.96
N HIS A 290 -35.04 -15.74 56.35
CA HIS A 290 -33.81 -16.31 55.80
C HIS A 290 -33.75 -17.81 56.09
N THR A 291 -33.53 -18.67 55.08
CA THR A 291 -32.77 -19.91 55.27
C THR A 291 -32.27 -20.46 53.93
N THR A 292 -30.95 -20.57 53.81
CA THR A 292 -30.23 -21.22 52.72
C THR A 292 -30.22 -22.73 52.94
N ALA A 293 -30.64 -23.51 51.96
CA ALA A 293 -30.44 -24.97 51.94
C ALA A 293 -29.96 -25.42 50.54
N SER A 294 -29.01 -26.35 50.57
CA SER A 294 -28.16 -26.82 49.46
C SER A 294 -28.93 -27.45 48.29
N ALA A 295 -28.44 -27.20 47.07
CA ALA A 295 -28.92 -27.87 45.86
C ALA A 295 -28.36 -29.30 45.76
N ILE A 296 -29.27 -30.27 45.60
CA ILE A 296 -28.99 -31.70 45.41
C ILE A 296 -29.65 -32.17 44.09
N SER A 297 -28.92 -33.00 43.34
CA SER A 297 -29.35 -33.86 42.20
C SER A 297 -29.68 -33.16 40.86
N TRP A 298 -29.01 -33.48 39.74
CA TRP A 298 -29.07 -34.68 38.85
C TRP A 298 -30.31 -34.73 37.94
N GLY A 299 -30.10 -34.73 36.61
CA GLY A 299 -31.14 -35.03 35.61
C GLY A 299 -30.78 -34.59 34.18
N LEU A 300 -30.37 -35.56 33.34
CA LEU A 300 -30.18 -35.49 31.87
C LEU A 300 -31.53 -35.80 31.15
N PRO A 301 -31.56 -35.86 29.80
CA PRO A 301 -31.87 -34.84 28.81
C PRO A 301 -33.26 -35.08 28.14
N ILE A 302 -33.75 -34.24 27.22
CA ILE A 302 -34.66 -34.66 26.12
C ILE A 302 -34.64 -33.60 25.00
N ARG A 303 -34.43 -34.08 23.78
CA ARG A 303 -34.62 -33.37 22.50
C ARG A 303 -35.99 -33.76 21.92
N PRO A 304 -36.65 -32.87 21.18
CA PRO A 304 -37.20 -33.25 19.86
C PRO A 304 -36.88 -32.16 18.79
N THR A 305 -36.25 -32.44 17.64
CA THR A 305 -36.80 -32.88 16.32
C THR A 305 -37.97 -32.06 15.78
N GLY A 306 -37.74 -31.16 14.80
CA GLY A 306 -38.17 -31.28 13.38
C GLY A 306 -38.95 -30.01 12.99
N SER A 307 -39.01 -29.44 11.78
CA SER A 307 -38.76 -29.91 10.42
C SER A 307 -38.60 -28.71 9.45
N LEU A 308 -38.22 -29.04 8.21
CA LEU A 308 -37.92 -28.24 7.01
C LEU A 308 -39.03 -27.30 6.50
N ALA A 309 -38.66 -26.22 5.79
CA ALA A 309 -39.00 -26.00 4.36
C ALA A 309 -38.42 -24.68 3.81
N ALA A 310 -38.12 -24.72 2.51
CA ALA A 310 -37.39 -23.73 1.73
C ALA A 310 -38.23 -22.57 1.21
N MET A 311 -37.57 -21.46 0.83
CA MET A 311 -37.92 -20.70 -0.39
C MET A 311 -36.73 -19.83 -0.85
N ARG A 312 -36.29 -20.05 -2.10
CA ARG A 312 -35.47 -19.10 -2.88
C ARG A 312 -36.41 -18.10 -3.54
N SER A 313 -36.06 -16.82 -3.56
CA SER A 313 -36.06 -16.03 -4.81
C SER A 313 -35.48 -14.64 -4.59
N ALA A 314 -34.78 -14.18 -5.63
CA ALA A 314 -34.13 -12.89 -5.76
C ALA A 314 -35.12 -11.75 -6.01
N ARG A 315 -34.71 -10.51 -5.73
CA ARG A 315 -35.06 -9.35 -6.57
C ARG A 315 -34.08 -8.18 -6.39
N CYS A 316 -33.65 -7.66 -7.54
CA CYS A 316 -33.01 -6.37 -7.74
C CYS A 316 -34.02 -5.22 -7.58
N GLY A 317 -33.50 -4.04 -7.23
CA GLY A 317 -33.84 -2.79 -7.92
C GLY A 317 -34.95 -1.91 -7.34
N LEU A 318 -34.60 -0.62 -7.27
CA LEU A 318 -35.43 0.61 -7.20
C LEU A 318 -35.76 1.23 -5.82
N TRP A 319 -35.40 2.51 -5.74
CA TRP A 319 -35.70 3.49 -4.69
C TRP A 319 -37.20 3.75 -4.55
N PRO A 320 -37.67 4.19 -3.36
CA PRO A 320 -38.38 5.47 -3.35
C PRO A 320 -38.22 6.36 -2.09
N VAL A 321 -38.22 7.67 -2.37
CA VAL A 321 -38.98 8.74 -1.69
C VAL A 321 -38.44 9.31 -0.38
N MET A 322 -37.92 10.54 -0.49
CA MET A 322 -37.74 11.51 0.59
C MET A 322 -39.05 11.80 1.33
N ARG A 323 -38.99 11.87 2.66
CA ARG A 323 -40.01 12.51 3.51
C ARG A 323 -39.36 13.58 4.40
N PRO A 324 -39.97 14.77 4.57
CA PRO A 324 -39.39 15.86 5.32
C PRO A 324 -39.45 15.61 6.84
N ILE A 325 -38.35 15.91 7.54
CA ILE A 325 -38.28 15.87 9.01
C ILE A 325 -38.75 17.23 9.53
N ILE A 326 -39.81 17.22 10.34
CA ILE A 326 -40.34 18.38 11.05
C ILE A 326 -39.43 18.65 12.25
N GLY A 327 -38.86 19.87 12.33
CA GLY A 327 -38.09 20.33 13.48
C GLY A 327 -39.02 20.76 14.62
N VAL A 328 -38.70 20.33 15.85
CA VAL A 328 -39.35 20.83 17.07
C VAL A 328 -38.34 21.71 17.81
N SER A 329 -38.71 22.97 17.96
CA SER A 329 -38.00 23.96 18.77
C SER A 329 -38.41 23.81 20.23
N MET A 330 -37.44 23.62 21.13
CA MET A 330 -37.66 23.72 22.58
C MET A 330 -36.95 24.97 23.10
N ALA A 331 -37.72 25.89 23.68
CA ALA A 331 -37.20 27.10 24.32
C ALA A 331 -36.47 26.74 25.64
N PRO A 332 -35.32 27.34 25.96
CA PRO A 332 -34.57 26.99 27.16
C PRO A 332 -35.13 27.68 28.42
N GLY A 333 -35.66 26.88 29.36
CA GLY A 333 -35.97 27.31 30.72
C GLY A 333 -34.71 27.42 31.59
N HIS A 334 -34.66 28.44 32.45
CA HIS A 334 -33.54 28.74 33.35
C HIS A 334 -33.50 27.79 34.55
N THR A 335 -32.41 27.02 34.75
CA THR A 335 -31.65 27.05 36.02
C THR A 335 -30.28 26.41 35.87
N ALA A 336 -29.31 27.04 36.53
CA ALA A 336 -27.89 26.80 36.44
C ALA A 336 -27.40 25.70 37.41
N LEU A 337 -26.47 24.86 36.95
CA LEU A 337 -25.33 24.40 37.76
C LEU A 337 -24.09 24.21 36.88
N THR A 338 -23.03 24.89 37.28
CA THR A 338 -21.72 24.99 36.64
C THR A 338 -20.86 23.74 36.88
N ARG A 339 -20.26 23.15 35.82
CA ARG A 339 -18.97 22.44 35.90
C ARG A 339 -18.30 22.28 34.51
N ARG A 340 -17.10 22.85 34.35
CA ARG A 340 -15.98 22.28 33.55
C ARG A 340 -15.11 21.46 34.55
N PRO A 341 -14.19 20.54 34.16
CA PRO A 341 -13.45 20.45 32.89
C PRO A 341 -13.10 19.01 32.40
N ALA A 342 -12.35 18.97 31.28
CA ALA A 342 -11.36 17.97 30.87
C ALA A 342 -11.78 16.72 30.07
N LEU A 343 -11.17 16.60 28.88
CA LEU A 343 -11.10 15.39 28.06
C LEU A 343 -10.25 14.32 28.76
N ALA A 344 -10.81 13.14 28.99
CA ALA A 344 -10.03 11.95 29.24
C ALA A 344 -9.58 11.35 27.90
N TYR A 345 -8.27 11.33 27.66
CA TYR A 345 -7.64 10.48 26.65
C TYR A 345 -7.16 9.20 27.34
N SER A 346 -7.39 8.04 26.73
CA SER A 346 -6.79 6.77 27.17
C SER A 346 -6.29 5.99 25.96
N ARG A 347 -4.98 5.73 25.91
CA ARG A 347 -4.33 4.79 25.01
C ARG A 347 -3.99 3.54 25.82
N ALA A 348 -4.73 2.45 25.61
CA ALA A 348 -4.32 1.14 26.09
C ALA A 348 -3.62 0.40 24.94
N ALA A 349 -2.30 0.22 25.06
CA ALA A 349 -1.52 -0.66 24.20
C ALA A 349 -1.49 -2.06 24.84
N VAL A 350 -2.23 -3.00 24.25
CA VAL A 350 -2.16 -4.41 24.63
C VAL A 350 -0.98 -5.04 23.89
N LEU A 351 0.15 -5.16 24.58
CA LEU A 351 1.30 -5.95 24.15
C LEU A 351 1.07 -7.41 24.51
N VAL A 352 0.62 -8.23 23.56
CA VAL A 352 0.68 -9.69 23.69
C VAL A 352 1.69 -10.23 22.69
N ARG A 353 2.82 -10.72 23.22
CA ARG A 353 3.77 -11.57 22.51
C ARG A 353 3.27 -13.02 22.60
N PRO A 354 3.08 -13.75 21.48
CA PRO A 354 2.89 -15.20 21.55
C PRO A 354 4.25 -15.89 21.67
N SER A 355 4.58 -16.38 22.86
CA SER A 355 5.61 -17.39 23.07
C SER A 355 4.97 -18.79 22.99
N THR A 356 5.45 -19.57 22.01
CA THR A 356 5.48 -21.04 21.85
C THR A 356 4.65 -21.97 22.77
N PRO A 357 4.00 -23.00 22.20
CA PRO A 357 3.29 -24.03 22.96
C PRO A 357 4.23 -25.11 23.51
N CYS A 358 4.00 -25.51 24.76
CA CYS A 358 4.54 -26.72 25.36
C CYS A 358 3.35 -27.50 25.94
N LEU A 359 3.08 -28.71 25.46
CA LEU A 359 2.84 -29.90 26.28
C LEU A 359 2.52 -31.09 25.38
N LEU A 360 3.53 -31.96 25.31
CA LEU A 360 3.50 -33.33 24.83
C LEU A 360 3.21 -34.19 26.07
N ALA A 361 2.16 -34.99 26.05
CA ALA A 361 1.86 -35.98 27.07
C ALA A 361 1.79 -37.36 26.41
N THR A 362 2.82 -38.17 26.69
CA THR A 362 2.76 -39.63 26.82
C THR A 362 3.62 -39.99 28.00
#